data_AF-R9XFX4-F1
#
_entry.id   AF-R9XFX4-F1
#
_cell.length_a   1.000
_cell.length_b   1.000
_cell.length_c   1.000
_cell.angle_alpha   90.00
_cell.angle_beta   90.00
_cell.angle_gamma   90.00
#
_symmetry.space_group_name_H-M   'P 1'
#
loop_
_entity.id
_entity.type
_entity.pdbx_description
1 polymer ?
#
loop_
_entity_poly.entity_id
_entity_poly.type
_entity_poly.pdbx_seq_one_letter_code
_entity_poly.pdbx_strand_id
1 'polypeptide(L)'
;MALIPLSQHLADILASYLPAAHTTSVRRPFVTLTYAQSIDARISKREGERTIISHEETKTMTHYLRYHHDGILIGSGTALADDPGLNCRWRPTEDTDGFLEQSSPRPIILDVRGRWRYRGSKMERLHNLGRGKAPIVVTGGAPEICEPGVTYLSLHIDAHGRVSWSELFEKLRSEHQLESVMVEGGAEVLNALLQRPDLVDSLVITIGSKFLGAEGVAVAPAQEVNLVDVSWWHGISDSVLCSRLK
;
A
#
# COMPACT_ATOMS: atom_id res chain seq x y z
N MET A 1 19.72 0.52 -6.99
CA MET A 1 19.68 1.98 -7.23
C MET A 1 19.27 2.65 -5.93
N ALA A 2 20.13 3.53 -5.44
CA ALA A 2 19.88 4.34 -4.25
C ALA A 2 18.65 5.25 -4.50
N LEU A 3 17.94 5.61 -3.43
CA LEU A 3 16.90 6.61 -3.50
C LEU A 3 17.54 8.00 -3.53
N ILE A 4 16.97 8.94 -4.28
CA ILE A 4 17.37 10.34 -4.17
C ILE A 4 16.83 10.92 -2.84
N PRO A 5 17.42 12.00 -2.30
CA PRO A 5 16.90 12.65 -1.09
C PRO A 5 15.44 13.08 -1.24
N LEU A 6 14.66 12.96 -0.15
CA LEU A 6 13.28 13.43 -0.11
C LEU A 6 13.27 14.97 -0.03
N SER A 7 12.40 15.61 -0.80
CA SER A 7 12.18 17.06 -0.68
C SER A 7 11.64 17.40 0.71
N GLN A 8 12.27 18.36 1.39
CA GLN A 8 11.81 18.80 2.72
C GLN A 8 10.36 19.32 2.66
N HIS A 9 10.03 20.10 1.63
CA HIS A 9 8.67 20.61 1.45
C HIS A 9 7.65 19.47 1.29
N LEU A 10 8.00 18.38 0.60
CA LEU A 10 7.13 17.21 0.50
C LEU A 10 6.98 16.50 1.84
N ALA A 11 8.06 16.37 2.61
CA ALA A 11 8.03 15.80 3.95
C ALA A 11 7.11 16.61 4.90
N ASP A 12 7.19 17.94 4.84
CA ASP A 12 6.39 18.85 5.67
C ASP A 12 4.89 18.73 5.34
N ILE A 13 4.54 18.62 4.06
CA ILE A 13 3.14 18.36 3.64
C ILE A 13 2.67 17.01 4.19
N LEU A 14 3.47 15.96 4.00
CA LEU A 14 3.12 14.59 4.41
C LEU A 14 2.96 14.46 5.93
N ALA A 15 3.69 15.24 6.73
CA ALA A 15 3.66 15.16 8.18
C ALA A 15 2.23 15.21 8.77
N SER A 16 1.32 15.97 8.15
CA SER A 16 -0.08 16.07 8.59
C SER A 16 -0.96 14.87 8.20
N TYR A 17 -0.47 13.97 7.35
CA TYR A 17 -1.19 12.81 6.80
C TYR A 17 -0.56 11.47 7.21
N LEU A 18 0.55 11.49 7.93
CA LEU A 18 1.19 10.28 8.45
C LEU A 18 0.48 9.75 9.71
N PRO A 19 0.62 8.46 10.03
CA PRO A 19 0.18 7.92 11.30
C PRO A 19 0.84 8.66 12.47
N ALA A 20 0.05 9.27 13.35
CA ALA A 20 0.55 9.85 14.59
C ALA A 20 0.48 8.83 15.73
N ALA A 21 1.47 8.85 16.63
CA ALA A 21 1.60 7.87 17.72
C ALA A 21 0.43 7.85 18.73
N HIS A 22 -0.51 8.81 18.67
CA HIS A 22 -1.53 9.01 19.71
C HIS A 22 -2.97 9.25 19.19
N THR A 23 -3.21 9.18 17.88
CA THR A 23 -4.53 9.51 17.30
C THR A 23 -5.28 8.31 16.73
N THR A 24 -4.74 7.10 16.88
CA THR A 24 -5.34 5.90 16.29
C THR A 24 -6.57 5.45 17.07
N SER A 25 -7.64 5.13 16.33
CA SER A 25 -8.80 4.44 16.87
C SER A 25 -8.33 3.18 17.63
N VAL A 26 -8.85 2.95 18.84
CA VAL A 26 -8.49 1.77 19.64
C VAL A 26 -8.79 0.46 18.90
N ARG A 27 -9.70 0.48 17.91
CA ARG A 27 -10.21 -0.72 17.24
C ARG A 27 -9.57 -1.04 15.89
N ARG A 28 -9.04 -0.06 15.15
CA ARG A 28 -8.45 -0.28 13.81
C ARG A 28 -7.14 0.49 13.62
N PRO A 29 -6.21 0.02 12.79
CA PRO A 29 -5.02 0.79 12.43
C PRO A 29 -5.38 2.12 11.78
N PHE A 30 -4.43 3.05 11.80
CA PHE A 30 -4.40 4.16 10.84
C PHE A 30 -4.24 3.61 9.42
N VAL A 31 -5.06 4.06 8.47
CA VAL A 31 -5.03 3.59 7.09
C VAL A 31 -4.70 4.74 6.15
N THR A 32 -3.57 4.63 5.46
CA THR A 32 -3.24 5.48 4.32
C THR A 32 -3.55 4.74 3.03
N LEU A 33 -4.48 5.26 2.23
CA LEU A 33 -4.67 4.81 0.86
C LEU A 33 -3.74 5.61 -0.05
N THR A 34 -2.91 4.92 -0.85
CA THR A 34 -1.90 5.61 -1.65
C THR A 34 -1.60 4.88 -2.94
N TYR A 35 -1.46 5.62 -4.03
CA TYR A 35 -1.13 5.04 -5.34
C TYR A 35 -0.55 6.08 -6.28
N ALA A 36 0.07 5.60 -7.36
CA ALA A 36 0.53 6.44 -8.46
C ALA A 36 -0.31 6.18 -9.71
N GLN A 37 -0.78 7.24 -10.34
CA GLN A 37 -1.58 7.20 -11.56
C GLN A 37 -1.01 8.10 -12.65
N SER A 38 -1.35 7.78 -13.89
CA SER A 38 -1.21 8.66 -15.04
C SER A 38 -2.26 9.79 -15.03
N ILE A 39 -2.14 10.73 -15.97
CA ILE A 39 -3.09 11.85 -16.14
C ILE A 39 -4.52 11.34 -16.41
N ASP A 40 -4.66 10.23 -17.13
CA ASP A 40 -5.93 9.54 -17.42
C ASP A 40 -6.39 8.56 -16.31
N ALA A 41 -5.91 8.76 -15.07
CA ALA A 41 -6.29 8.00 -13.87
C ALA A 41 -6.06 6.48 -13.99
N ARG A 42 -4.97 6.07 -14.66
CA ARG A 42 -4.59 4.67 -14.82
C ARG A 42 -3.37 4.32 -13.96
N ILE A 43 -3.40 3.15 -13.35
CA ILE A 43 -2.29 2.62 -12.53
C ILE A 43 -1.43 1.60 -13.29
N SER A 44 -1.95 1.07 -14.40
CA SER A 44 -1.21 0.21 -15.32
C SER A 44 -1.72 0.37 -16.76
N LYS A 45 -0.87 0.03 -17.74
CA LYS A 45 -1.23 0.03 -19.16
C LYS A 45 -2.30 -1.01 -19.51
N ARG A 46 -2.26 -2.15 -18.83
CA ARG A 46 -3.21 -3.27 -18.95
C ARG A 46 -3.28 -4.04 -17.65
N GLU A 47 -4.29 -4.89 -17.52
CA GLU A 47 -4.37 -5.82 -16.40
C GLU A 47 -3.17 -6.78 -16.41
N GLY A 48 -2.53 -6.96 -15.25
CA GLY A 48 -1.35 -7.82 -15.12
C GLY A 48 -0.04 -7.21 -15.66
N GLU A 49 -0.05 -5.99 -16.19
CA GLU A 49 1.15 -5.36 -16.75
C GLU A 49 1.78 -4.35 -15.80
N ARG A 50 2.99 -4.65 -15.32
CA ARG A 50 3.78 -3.73 -14.49
C ARG A 50 4.10 -2.44 -15.24
N THR A 51 3.68 -1.30 -14.68
CA THR A 51 3.87 0.02 -15.29
C THR A 51 4.58 0.98 -14.35
N ILE A 52 5.64 1.64 -14.84
CA ILE A 52 6.35 2.68 -14.08
C ILE A 52 5.75 4.04 -14.42
N ILE A 53 5.09 4.64 -13.44
CA ILE A 53 4.44 5.96 -13.54
C ILE A 53 5.32 7.00 -12.87
N SER A 54 5.66 6.77 -11.61
CA SER A 54 6.40 7.69 -10.73
C SER A 54 7.79 8.07 -11.23
N HIS A 55 8.11 9.36 -11.07
CA HIS A 55 9.44 9.93 -11.07
C HIS A 55 10.27 9.45 -9.84
N GLU A 56 11.57 9.74 -9.84
CA GLU A 56 12.46 9.32 -8.75
C GLU A 56 12.09 9.96 -7.40
N GLU A 57 11.59 11.20 -7.40
CA GLU A 57 11.17 11.93 -6.20
C GLU A 57 10.00 11.23 -5.50
N THR A 58 8.97 10.87 -6.26
CA THR A 58 7.76 10.22 -5.72
C THR A 58 8.01 8.75 -5.41
N LYS A 59 8.98 8.11 -6.07
CA LYS A 59 9.49 6.79 -5.66
C LYS A 59 10.20 6.83 -4.31
N THR A 60 10.99 7.87 -4.02
CA THR A 60 11.55 8.10 -2.68
C THR A 60 10.42 8.32 -1.67
N MET A 61 9.42 9.14 -2.02
CA MET A 61 8.23 9.37 -1.18
C MET A 61 7.49 8.07 -0.83
N THR A 62 7.27 7.17 -1.78
CA THR A 62 6.63 5.87 -1.49
C THR A 62 7.40 5.09 -0.42
N HIS A 63 8.74 5.08 -0.49
CA HIS A 63 9.54 4.41 0.54
C HIS A 63 9.55 5.17 1.87
N TYR A 64 9.46 6.49 1.86
CA TYR A 64 9.26 7.29 3.08
C TYR A 64 7.90 6.97 3.74
N LEU A 65 6.82 6.87 2.97
CA LEU A 65 5.52 6.43 3.48
C LEU A 65 5.62 5.02 4.07
N ARG A 66 6.26 4.07 3.39
CA ARG A 66 6.47 2.71 3.91
C ARG A 66 7.22 2.68 5.24
N TYR A 67 8.21 3.56 5.42
CA TYR A 67 8.97 3.68 6.67
C TYR A 67 8.07 4.06 7.86
N HIS A 68 7.01 4.83 7.61
CA HIS A 68 6.07 5.31 8.62
C HIS A 68 4.87 4.40 8.86
N HIS A 69 4.83 3.19 8.28
CA HIS A 69 3.72 2.25 8.47
C HIS A 69 4.20 0.88 8.95
N ASP A 70 3.38 0.23 9.78
CA ASP A 70 3.68 -1.12 10.28
C ASP A 70 3.35 -2.20 9.25
N GLY A 71 2.32 -1.97 8.44
CA GLY A 71 1.85 -2.87 7.40
C GLY A 71 1.74 -2.21 6.03
N ILE A 72 1.92 -3.00 4.98
CA ILE A 72 1.68 -2.59 3.60
C ILE A 72 0.78 -3.61 2.90
N LEU A 73 -0.37 -3.16 2.39
CA LEU A 73 -1.42 -4.02 1.83
C LEU A 73 -1.56 -3.85 0.32
N ILE A 74 -1.62 -4.98 -0.39
CA ILE A 74 -2.00 -5.05 -1.81
C ILE A 74 -2.95 -6.23 -2.07
N GLY A 75 -3.73 -6.15 -3.15
CA GLY A 75 -4.47 -7.28 -3.69
C GLY A 75 -3.57 -8.33 -4.37
N SER A 76 -3.97 -9.60 -4.39
CA SER A 76 -3.18 -10.68 -4.98
C SER A 76 -2.97 -10.54 -6.49
N GLY A 77 -3.88 -9.89 -7.21
CA GLY A 77 -3.69 -9.55 -8.63
C GLY A 77 -2.42 -8.72 -8.85
N THR A 78 -2.18 -7.70 -8.02
CA THR A 78 -0.95 -6.90 -8.06
C THR A 78 0.28 -7.71 -7.66
N ALA A 79 0.14 -8.56 -6.63
CA ALA A 79 1.25 -9.42 -6.18
C ALA A 79 1.71 -10.40 -7.28
N LEU A 80 0.75 -10.97 -8.03
CA LEU A 80 0.99 -11.88 -9.15
C LEU A 80 1.58 -11.16 -10.37
N ALA A 81 1.11 -9.95 -10.68
CA ALA A 81 1.56 -9.17 -11.83
C ALA A 81 2.99 -8.64 -11.68
N ASP A 82 3.32 -8.11 -10.50
CA ASP A 82 4.52 -7.29 -10.33
C ASP A 82 5.68 -7.99 -9.62
N ASP A 83 5.42 -9.13 -8.95
CA ASP A 83 6.33 -9.76 -7.96
C ASP A 83 7.03 -8.70 -7.07
N PRO A 84 6.27 -7.85 -6.36
CA PRO A 84 6.84 -6.70 -5.68
C PRO A 84 7.61 -7.12 -4.42
N GLY A 85 8.60 -6.31 -4.03
CA GLY A 85 9.35 -6.57 -2.81
C GLY A 85 8.66 -6.08 -1.54
N LEU A 86 7.79 -5.07 -1.66
CA LEU A 86 7.04 -4.40 -0.57
C LEU A 86 7.86 -3.93 0.65
N ASN A 87 9.19 -3.97 0.58
CA ASN A 87 10.08 -3.51 1.63
C ASN A 87 10.33 -2.00 1.58
N CYS A 88 10.86 -1.48 2.68
CA CYS A 88 11.37 -0.12 2.77
C CYS A 88 12.85 -0.05 2.39
N ARG A 89 13.23 1.01 1.69
CA ARG A 89 14.63 1.31 1.33
C ARG A 89 15.03 2.74 1.72
N TRP A 90 14.09 3.51 2.25
CA TRP A 90 14.36 4.86 2.73
C TRP A 90 14.99 4.79 4.11
N ARG A 91 15.88 5.73 4.41
CA ARG A 91 16.60 5.83 5.66
C ARG A 91 16.66 7.29 6.11
N PRO A 92 16.47 7.58 7.41
CA PRO A 92 16.60 8.94 7.93
C PRO A 92 18.07 9.42 7.92
N THR A 93 19.04 8.51 8.04
CA THR A 93 20.49 8.81 8.00
C THR A 93 21.25 7.72 7.24
N GLU A 94 22.40 8.09 6.64
CA GLU A 94 23.19 7.18 5.78
C GLU A 94 23.79 5.99 6.54
N ASP A 95 24.09 6.14 7.84
CA ASP A 95 24.81 5.15 8.68
C ASP A 95 23.98 3.94 9.14
N THR A 96 22.76 3.76 8.63
CA THR A 96 21.80 2.75 9.14
C THR A 96 21.84 1.42 8.37
N ASP A 97 23.03 0.85 8.14
CA ASP A 97 23.21 -0.30 7.24
C ASP A 97 22.63 -1.66 7.72
N GLY A 98 22.14 -1.74 8.97
CA GLY A 98 21.46 -2.93 9.52
C GLY A 98 19.94 -2.78 9.74
N PHE A 99 19.35 -1.61 9.47
CA PHE A 99 17.98 -1.29 9.93
C PHE A 99 16.85 -1.62 8.94
N LEU A 100 17.18 -2.12 7.75
CA LEU A 100 16.22 -2.22 6.64
C LEU A 100 15.05 -3.17 6.91
N GLU A 101 15.26 -4.29 7.62
CA GLU A 101 14.15 -5.21 7.96
C GLU A 101 13.24 -4.62 9.03
N GLN A 102 13.81 -4.07 10.11
CA GLN A 102 13.04 -3.52 11.24
C GLN A 102 12.18 -2.35 10.78
N SER A 103 12.74 -1.49 9.93
CA SER A 103 12.07 -0.32 9.34
C SER A 103 11.17 -0.62 8.13
N SER A 104 11.10 -1.88 7.68
CA SER A 104 10.18 -2.27 6.62
C SER A 104 8.79 -2.56 7.17
N PRO A 105 7.72 -2.15 6.46
CA PRO A 105 6.36 -2.58 6.80
C PRO A 105 6.23 -4.08 6.55
N ARG A 106 5.33 -4.72 7.29
CA ARG A 106 4.95 -6.11 7.09
C ARG A 106 4.05 -6.23 5.86
N PRO A 107 4.40 -7.03 4.85
CA PRO A 107 3.54 -7.22 3.69
C PRO A 107 2.22 -7.90 4.08
N ILE A 108 1.11 -7.43 3.53
CA ILE A 108 -0.24 -7.97 3.69
C ILE A 108 -0.80 -8.24 2.30
N ILE A 109 -1.03 -9.50 1.96
CA ILE A 109 -1.52 -9.90 0.64
C ILE A 109 -2.97 -10.34 0.77
N LEU A 110 -3.89 -9.58 0.17
CA LEU A 110 -5.29 -9.96 0.09
C LEU A 110 -5.48 -10.99 -1.03
N ASP A 111 -5.53 -12.27 -0.67
CA ASP A 111 -5.63 -13.39 -1.59
C ASP A 111 -6.77 -14.35 -1.21
N VAL A 112 -7.98 -13.85 -1.33
CA VAL A 112 -9.23 -14.56 -0.96
C VAL A 112 -9.33 -15.96 -1.58
N ARG A 113 -8.78 -16.14 -2.80
CA ARG A 113 -8.84 -17.38 -3.58
C ARG A 113 -7.58 -18.25 -3.47
N GLY A 114 -6.58 -17.88 -2.66
CA GLY A 114 -5.37 -18.68 -2.46
C GLY A 114 -4.53 -18.93 -3.72
N ARG A 115 -4.46 -17.95 -4.63
CA ARG A 115 -3.73 -18.05 -5.92
C ARG A 115 -2.26 -17.67 -5.82
N TRP A 116 -1.89 -16.78 -4.90
CA TRP A 116 -0.53 -16.30 -4.75
C TRP A 116 0.32 -17.30 -3.95
N ARG A 117 1.63 -17.31 -4.21
CA ARG A 117 2.59 -18.17 -3.53
C ARG A 117 3.74 -17.33 -3.01
N TYR A 118 4.09 -17.55 -1.75
CA TYR A 118 5.23 -16.90 -1.12
C TYR A 118 6.54 -17.52 -1.63
N ARG A 119 6.58 -18.85 -1.76
CA ARG A 119 7.75 -19.56 -2.27
C ARG A 119 8.09 -19.12 -3.69
N GLY A 120 9.35 -18.77 -3.91
CA GLY A 120 9.87 -18.26 -5.17
C GLY A 120 9.60 -16.76 -5.41
N SER A 121 8.84 -16.09 -4.54
CA SER A 121 8.55 -14.66 -4.68
C SER A 121 9.76 -13.79 -4.35
N LYS A 122 9.73 -12.54 -4.80
CA LYS A 122 10.69 -11.52 -4.38
C LYS A 122 10.62 -11.23 -2.89
N MET A 123 9.43 -11.33 -2.28
CA MET A 123 9.27 -11.14 -0.84
C MET A 123 10.04 -12.20 -0.05
N GLU A 124 9.95 -13.47 -0.44
CA GLU A 124 10.72 -14.55 0.18
C GLU A 124 12.23 -14.30 0.07
N ARG A 125 12.71 -13.96 -1.14
CA ARG A 125 14.12 -13.62 -1.34
C ARG A 125 14.58 -12.48 -0.44
N LEU A 126 13.77 -11.43 -0.29
CA LEU A 126 14.11 -10.28 0.55
C LEU A 126 14.07 -10.61 2.04
N HIS A 127 13.10 -11.42 2.47
CA HIS A 127 13.01 -11.87 3.86
C HIS A 127 14.22 -12.73 4.25
N ASN A 128 14.60 -13.69 3.41
CA ASN A 128 15.77 -14.55 3.64
C ASN A 128 17.10 -13.76 3.70
N LEU A 129 17.13 -12.56 3.11
CA LEU A 129 18.28 -11.65 3.16
C LEU A 129 18.24 -10.67 4.33
N GLY A 130 17.23 -10.71 5.20
CA GLY A 130 17.04 -9.72 6.28
C GLY A 130 16.75 -8.32 5.74
N ARG A 131 16.03 -8.23 4.60
CA ARG A 131 15.71 -6.97 3.91
C ARG A 131 14.21 -6.75 3.72
N GLY A 132 13.39 -7.54 4.41
CA GLY A 132 11.94 -7.47 4.39
C GLY A 132 11.35 -8.44 5.41
N LYS A 133 10.10 -8.19 5.82
CA LYS A 133 9.38 -9.06 6.76
C LYS A 133 8.58 -10.12 5.99
N ALA A 134 8.34 -11.25 6.64
CA ALA A 134 7.46 -12.28 6.08
C ALA A 134 5.98 -11.80 6.08
N PRO A 135 5.18 -12.21 5.09
CA PRO A 135 3.86 -11.65 4.86
C PRO A 135 2.80 -12.17 5.83
N ILE A 136 1.73 -11.40 5.95
CA ILE A 136 0.39 -11.88 6.32
C ILE A 136 -0.40 -12.10 5.03
N VAL A 137 -0.97 -13.29 4.84
CA VAL A 137 -1.83 -13.59 3.69
C VAL A 137 -3.28 -13.70 4.18
N VAL A 138 -4.14 -12.85 3.64
CA VAL A 138 -5.56 -12.82 3.97
C VAL A 138 -6.33 -13.73 3.02
N THR A 139 -7.06 -14.70 3.56
CA THR A 139 -7.75 -15.74 2.79
C THR A 139 -9.24 -15.79 3.11
N GLY A 140 -10.06 -16.25 2.15
CA GLY A 140 -11.51 -16.42 2.32
C GLY A 140 -11.91 -17.74 2.98
N GLY A 141 -11.25 -18.09 4.08
CA GLY A 141 -11.33 -19.40 4.74
C GLY A 141 -9.96 -19.97 5.05
N ALA A 142 -9.94 -21.17 5.64
CA ALA A 142 -8.68 -21.85 5.97
C ALA A 142 -7.90 -22.19 4.68
N PRO A 143 -6.61 -21.83 4.58
CA PRO A 143 -5.81 -22.16 3.41
C PRO A 143 -5.59 -23.67 3.31
N GLU A 144 -5.68 -24.23 2.11
CA GLU A 144 -5.37 -25.65 1.87
C GLU A 144 -3.88 -25.96 2.09
N ILE A 145 -3.02 -24.99 1.80
CA ILE A 145 -1.55 -25.11 1.90
C ILE A 145 -1.04 -23.92 2.72
N CYS A 146 -0.33 -24.23 3.80
CA CYS A 146 0.39 -23.24 4.61
C CYS A 146 1.87 -23.26 4.23
N GLU A 147 2.39 -22.14 3.70
CA GLU A 147 3.80 -21.99 3.38
C GLU A 147 4.61 -21.58 4.63
N PRO A 148 5.79 -22.16 4.88
CA PRO A 148 6.64 -21.78 6.01
C PRO A 148 6.96 -20.27 6.01
N GLY A 149 6.91 -19.66 7.19
CA GLY A 149 7.18 -18.22 7.37
C GLY A 149 5.98 -17.31 7.06
N VAL A 150 4.92 -17.82 6.43
CA VAL A 150 3.70 -17.05 6.17
C VAL A 150 2.74 -17.11 7.35
N THR A 151 2.21 -15.96 7.75
CA THR A 151 1.06 -15.91 8.67
C THR A 151 -0.22 -15.82 7.86
N TYR A 152 -1.21 -16.66 8.17
CA TYR A 152 -2.49 -16.63 7.47
C TYR A 152 -3.56 -16.00 8.35
N LEU A 153 -4.32 -15.06 7.78
CA LEU A 153 -5.46 -14.41 8.40
C LEU A 153 -6.73 -14.78 7.63
N SER A 154 -7.50 -15.72 8.17
CA SER A 154 -8.74 -16.16 7.55
C SER A 154 -9.89 -15.22 7.91
N LEU A 155 -10.60 -14.75 6.89
CA LEU A 155 -11.81 -13.94 7.02
C LEU A 155 -13.01 -14.65 6.41
N HIS A 156 -14.20 -14.30 6.90
CA HIS A 156 -15.44 -14.67 6.24
C HIS A 156 -15.60 -13.89 4.93
N ILE A 157 -16.15 -14.55 3.91
CA ILE A 157 -16.49 -13.93 2.63
C ILE A 157 -18.00 -13.82 2.48
N ASP A 158 -18.47 -12.68 1.97
CA ASP A 158 -19.88 -12.51 1.65
C ASP A 158 -20.32 -13.40 0.46
N ALA A 159 -21.63 -13.40 0.15
CA ALA A 159 -22.19 -14.13 -0.98
C ALA A 159 -21.59 -13.73 -2.36
N HIS A 160 -20.87 -12.60 -2.41
CA HIS A 160 -20.18 -12.10 -3.59
C HIS A 160 -18.66 -12.37 -3.56
N GLY A 161 -18.18 -13.11 -2.57
CA GLY A 161 -16.77 -13.47 -2.41
C GLY A 161 -15.88 -12.33 -1.91
N ARG A 162 -16.44 -11.32 -1.23
CA ARG A 162 -15.71 -10.16 -0.72
C ARG A 162 -15.49 -10.25 0.78
N VAL A 163 -14.35 -9.72 1.24
CA VAL A 163 -14.02 -9.61 2.67
C VAL A 163 -14.59 -8.35 3.28
N SER A 164 -14.86 -8.37 4.59
CA SER A 164 -15.18 -7.17 5.37
C SER A 164 -13.90 -6.38 5.66
N TRP A 165 -13.80 -5.16 5.11
CA TRP A 165 -12.67 -4.26 5.38
C TRP A 165 -12.55 -3.88 6.86
N SER A 166 -13.68 -3.68 7.53
CA SER A 166 -13.69 -3.36 8.97
C SER A 166 -13.13 -4.51 9.78
N GLU A 167 -13.58 -5.74 9.52
CA GLU A 167 -13.06 -6.95 10.20
C GLU A 167 -11.57 -7.16 9.93
N LEU A 168 -11.15 -6.98 8.67
CA LEU A 168 -9.74 -7.10 8.27
C LEU A 168 -8.87 -6.14 9.09
N PHE A 169 -9.20 -4.86 9.11
CA PHE A 169 -8.41 -3.86 9.82
C PHE A 169 -8.45 -4.07 11.34
N GLU A 170 -9.59 -4.45 11.91
CA GLU A 170 -9.70 -4.78 13.34
C GLU A 170 -8.80 -5.97 13.74
N LYS A 171 -8.77 -7.03 12.93
CA LYS A 171 -7.91 -8.20 13.17
C LYS A 171 -6.43 -7.91 12.95
N LEU A 172 -6.08 -7.11 11.94
CA LEU A 172 -4.69 -6.67 11.74
C LEU A 172 -4.14 -5.92 12.97
N ARG A 173 -4.97 -5.13 13.65
CA ARG A 173 -4.59 -4.48 14.90
C ARG A 173 -4.58 -5.46 16.08
N SER A 174 -5.67 -6.17 16.32
CA SER A 174 -5.84 -6.96 17.54
C SER A 174 -4.96 -8.21 17.57
N GLU A 175 -4.84 -8.93 16.45
CA GLU A 175 -4.12 -10.20 16.35
C GLU A 175 -2.65 -10.01 15.93
N HIS A 176 -2.33 -8.94 15.20
CA HIS A 176 -0.99 -8.71 14.65
C HIS A 176 -0.33 -7.40 15.08
N GLN A 177 -0.98 -6.61 15.95
CA GLN A 177 -0.45 -5.39 16.56
C GLN A 177 0.05 -4.36 15.51
N LEU A 178 -0.60 -4.33 14.35
CA LEU A 178 -0.34 -3.29 13.36
C LEU A 178 -1.13 -2.04 13.75
N GLU A 179 -0.42 -0.97 14.10
CA GLU A 179 -1.00 0.33 14.45
C GLU A 179 -1.32 1.16 13.20
N SER A 180 -0.67 0.85 12.08
CA SER A 180 -0.81 1.56 10.82
C SER A 180 -0.65 0.64 9.60
N VAL A 181 -1.44 0.89 8.56
CA VAL A 181 -1.44 0.13 7.30
C VAL A 181 -1.46 1.09 6.10
N MET A 182 -0.47 0.96 5.23
CA MET A 182 -0.41 1.63 3.93
C MET A 182 -1.00 0.70 2.86
N VAL A 183 -2.05 1.13 2.16
CA VAL A 183 -2.67 0.35 1.08
C VAL A 183 -2.19 0.90 -0.26
N GLU A 184 -1.39 0.12 -1.00
CA GLU A 184 -0.71 0.58 -2.22
C GLU A 184 -1.36 0.17 -3.54
N GLY A 185 -2.19 -0.89 -3.56
CA GLY A 185 -2.49 -1.46 -4.87
C GLY A 185 -3.54 -2.55 -4.98
N GLY A 186 -3.89 -2.75 -6.24
CA GLY A 186 -5.05 -3.46 -6.73
C GLY A 186 -6.16 -2.45 -7.00
N ALA A 187 -6.52 -2.21 -8.26
CA ALA A 187 -7.58 -1.25 -8.58
C ALA A 187 -8.91 -1.59 -7.88
N GLU A 188 -9.24 -2.88 -7.75
CA GLU A 188 -10.38 -3.34 -6.97
C GLU A 188 -10.30 -2.93 -5.49
N VAL A 189 -9.12 -3.07 -4.88
CA VAL A 189 -8.87 -2.67 -3.47
C VAL A 189 -9.00 -1.15 -3.32
N LEU A 190 -8.34 -0.39 -4.21
CA LEU A 190 -8.36 1.07 -4.20
C LEU A 190 -9.79 1.61 -4.39
N ASN A 191 -10.52 1.12 -5.39
CA ASN A 191 -11.89 1.55 -5.69
C ASN A 191 -12.87 1.17 -4.57
N ALA A 192 -12.64 0.06 -3.86
CA ALA A 192 -13.46 -0.33 -2.71
C ALA A 192 -13.21 0.60 -1.51
N LEU A 193 -11.95 0.91 -1.20
CA LEU A 193 -11.59 1.75 -0.04
C LEU A 193 -11.85 3.24 -0.26
N LEU A 194 -11.79 3.73 -1.50
CA LEU A 194 -12.20 5.11 -1.83
C LEU A 194 -13.65 5.42 -1.45
N GLN A 195 -14.49 4.39 -1.31
CA GLN A 195 -15.90 4.52 -0.89
C GLN A 195 -16.08 4.33 0.62
N ARG A 196 -14.99 4.34 1.41
CA ARG A 196 -14.99 4.04 2.86
C ARG A 196 -14.31 5.15 3.67
N PRO A 197 -14.91 6.35 3.74
CA PRO A 197 -14.39 7.45 4.57
C PRO A 197 -14.29 7.09 6.06
N ASP A 198 -15.05 6.09 6.51
CA ASP A 198 -14.98 5.55 7.88
C ASP A 198 -13.71 4.74 8.17
N LEU A 199 -13.04 4.24 7.12
CA LEU A 199 -11.87 3.37 7.22
C LEU A 199 -10.56 3.97 6.74
N VAL A 200 -10.59 5.01 5.90
CA VAL A 200 -9.39 5.63 5.32
C VAL A 200 -9.12 6.96 6.02
N ASP A 201 -7.96 7.08 6.67
CA ASP A 201 -7.58 8.28 7.42
C ASP A 201 -6.84 9.30 6.55
N SER A 202 -6.07 8.81 5.57
CA SER A 202 -5.30 9.63 4.63
C SER A 202 -5.37 9.06 3.21
N LEU A 203 -5.43 9.96 2.22
CA LEU A 203 -5.34 9.66 0.80
C LEU A 203 -4.14 10.40 0.21
N VAL A 204 -3.19 9.66 -0.38
CA VAL A 204 -1.99 10.21 -1.04
C VAL A 204 -1.90 9.71 -2.48
N ILE A 205 -2.07 10.61 -3.46
CA ILE A 205 -2.09 10.25 -4.88
C ILE A 205 -0.94 10.92 -5.60
N THR A 206 -0.07 10.12 -6.24
CA THR A 206 0.90 10.64 -7.21
C THR A 206 0.28 10.67 -8.59
N ILE A 207 0.38 11.80 -9.29
CA ILE A 207 -0.03 11.98 -10.68
C ILE A 207 1.22 12.25 -11.52
N GLY A 208 1.58 11.28 -12.37
CA GLY A 208 2.73 11.40 -13.27
C GLY A 208 2.35 11.98 -14.63
N SER A 209 3.30 12.68 -15.28
CA SER A 209 3.10 13.38 -16.56
C SER A 209 3.04 12.45 -17.79
N LYS A 210 2.15 11.45 -17.78
CA LYS A 210 1.97 10.48 -18.88
C LYS A 210 0.50 10.12 -19.04
N PHE A 211 0.14 9.65 -20.23
CA PHE A 211 -1.13 8.96 -20.52
C PHE A 211 -0.83 7.48 -20.76
N LEU A 212 -1.62 6.58 -20.19
CA LEU A 212 -1.45 5.13 -20.38
C LEU A 212 -2.42 4.54 -21.40
N GLY A 213 -3.50 5.26 -21.72
CA GLY A 213 -4.47 4.88 -22.72
C GLY A 213 -5.72 4.22 -22.13
N ALA A 214 -6.77 4.15 -22.94
CA ALA A 214 -8.10 3.71 -22.51
C ALA A 214 -8.15 2.26 -22.01
N GLU A 215 -7.26 1.40 -22.50
CA GLU A 215 -7.11 -0.01 -22.06
C GLU A 215 -6.48 -0.15 -20.66
N GLY A 216 -5.97 0.96 -20.11
CA GLY A 216 -5.34 0.97 -18.80
C GLY A 216 -6.31 0.66 -17.66
N VAL A 217 -5.78 0.09 -16.58
CA VAL A 217 -6.55 -0.21 -15.38
C VAL A 217 -6.80 1.08 -14.60
N ALA A 218 -8.06 1.44 -14.44
CA ALA A 218 -8.46 2.70 -13.83
C ALA A 218 -8.68 2.59 -12.31
N VAL A 219 -8.34 3.66 -11.59
CA VAL A 219 -8.85 3.92 -10.25
C VAL A 219 -9.94 4.97 -10.37
N ALA A 220 -11.18 4.50 -10.33
CA ALA A 220 -12.40 5.27 -10.48
C ALA A 220 -13.47 4.63 -9.58
N PRO A 221 -13.77 5.21 -8.40
CA PRO A 221 -14.77 4.65 -7.51
C PRO A 221 -16.16 4.63 -8.17
N ALA A 222 -17.02 3.71 -7.76
CA ALA A 222 -18.34 3.52 -8.37
C ALA A 222 -19.30 4.69 -8.12
N GLN A 223 -19.02 5.52 -7.12
CA GLN A 223 -19.80 6.69 -6.73
C GLN A 223 -18.86 7.89 -6.57
N GLU A 224 -19.44 9.09 -6.59
CA GLU A 224 -18.71 10.33 -6.29
C GLU A 224 -18.12 10.28 -4.89
N VAL A 225 -16.85 10.67 -4.76
CA VAL A 225 -16.12 10.75 -3.50
C VAL A 225 -15.58 12.16 -3.37
N ASN A 226 -15.98 12.84 -2.29
CA ASN A 226 -15.51 14.19 -1.99
C ASN A 226 -14.26 14.15 -1.12
N LEU A 227 -13.32 15.05 -1.39
CA LEU A 227 -12.07 15.18 -0.63
C LEU A 227 -12.10 16.44 0.24
N VAL A 228 -11.47 16.34 1.41
CA VAL A 228 -11.25 17.45 2.35
C VAL A 228 -9.78 17.49 2.77
N ASP A 229 -9.38 18.59 3.42
CA ASP A 229 -8.00 18.82 3.86
C ASP A 229 -6.99 18.58 2.73
N VAL A 230 -7.23 19.20 1.58
CA VAL A 230 -6.45 18.97 0.36
C VAL A 230 -5.19 19.83 0.34
N SER A 231 -4.04 19.18 0.19
CA SER A 231 -2.74 19.81 -0.04
C SER A 231 -2.10 19.24 -1.31
N TRP A 232 -1.43 20.10 -2.07
CA TRP A 232 -0.73 19.71 -3.29
C TRP A 232 0.76 19.97 -3.17
N TRP A 233 1.53 19.04 -3.69
CA TRP A 233 2.95 19.19 -3.96
C TRP A 233 3.22 19.02 -5.45
N HIS A 234 4.17 19.79 -5.97
CA HIS A 234 4.58 19.72 -7.38
C HIS A 234 6.09 19.48 -7.44
N GLY A 235 6.47 18.39 -8.10
CA GLY A 235 7.84 18.03 -8.39
C GLY A 235 8.24 18.39 -9.82
N ILE A 236 9.26 17.70 -10.31
CA ILE A 236 9.79 17.94 -11.66
C ILE A 236 8.81 17.46 -12.75
N SER A 237 8.29 16.24 -12.61
CA SER A 237 7.37 15.62 -13.60
C SER A 237 6.10 15.02 -12.99
N ASP A 238 6.03 14.99 -11.66
CA ASP A 238 4.90 14.46 -10.92
C ASP A 238 4.29 15.53 -10.02
N SER A 239 3.01 15.38 -9.71
CA SER A 239 2.36 16.08 -8.59
C SER A 239 1.86 15.07 -7.57
N VAL A 240 1.79 15.48 -6.31
CA VAL A 240 1.26 14.66 -5.22
C VAL A 240 0.09 15.40 -4.57
N LEU A 241 -1.05 14.74 -4.49
CA LEU A 241 -2.22 15.15 -3.75
C LEU A 241 -2.22 14.44 -2.39
N CYS A 242 -2.30 15.19 -1.30
CA CYS A 242 -2.57 14.66 0.03
C CYS A 242 -3.94 15.18 0.48
N SER A 243 -4.80 14.30 0.98
CA SER A 243 -6.18 14.65 1.37
C SER A 243 -6.76 13.64 2.35
N ARG A 244 -8.00 13.88 2.76
CA ARG A 244 -8.85 12.92 3.47
C ARG A 244 -10.17 12.74 2.72
N LEU A 245 -10.82 11.61 2.93
CA LEU A 245 -12.16 11.36 2.40
C LEU A 245 -13.20 12.08 3.27
N LYS A 246 -14.24 12.63 2.63
CA LYS A 246 -15.37 13.29 3.29
C LYS A 246 -16.53 12.33 3.55
#